data_AF-A0A2Z6RBH8-F1
#
_entry.id   AF-A0A2Z6RBH8-F1
#
_cell.length_a   1.000
_cell.length_b   1.000
_cell.length_c   1.000
_cell.angle_alpha   90.00
_cell.angle_beta   90.00
_cell.angle_gamma   90.00
#
_symmetry.space_group_name_H-M   'P 1'
#
loop_
_entity.id
_entity.type
_entity.pdbx_description
1 polymer ?
#
loop_
_entity_poly.entity_id
_entity_poly.type
_entity_poly.pdbx_seq_one_letter_code
_entity_poly.pdbx_strand_id
1 'polypeptide(L)'
;MENESVNTGDELQDRNEYFKNENANLKMKLKEYEKITESLKAETESLKAETESLKAEIQSLKQKNDDLEAEASRYQSALGIATNFDYSDDQNLNVKLNEDILSLHDTLEIYVTNLKPKIDVNVDNAKQLLRKFNCQTDKEPEKPLIKAALQRHVLEEILDKAESYFKCSNNEYFLESDIVESATNLTGLMERLYHNRLGDDEITRLIPIRLRQQIYIALGTRGFNDIKESISKYNQHKFINVISKKLNEMMDKFREIRDIEKKKYVNGLAKGLVRDVVRIFYFRLPTQEPVAKYHWFNNNEKINRITMKSSWDEDEIDDLVVAVCSFPMIYKPDNDGDKICTPAKVSTRHFIEKNLLEECKDVISTFAKTIIPDDYSALSLQVNENEFF
;
A
#
# COMPACT_ATOMS: atom_id res chain seq x y z
N MET A 1 97.61 -33.00 89.62
CA MET A 1 96.98 -33.84 88.59
C MET A 1 95.46 -33.76 88.78
N GLU A 2 94.93 -32.52 88.76
CA GLU A 2 93.61 -32.22 89.32
C GLU A 2 92.80 -31.20 88.48
N ASN A 3 93.14 -30.96 87.20
CA ASN A 3 92.48 -29.89 86.41
C ASN A 3 92.10 -30.21 84.95
N GLU A 4 92.27 -31.44 84.44
CA GLU A 4 91.98 -31.73 83.02
C GLU A 4 90.71 -32.58 82.77
N SER A 5 90.21 -33.31 83.78
CA SER A 5 89.02 -34.16 83.63
C SER A 5 87.69 -33.43 83.82
N VAL A 6 87.71 -32.24 84.44
CA VAL A 6 86.52 -31.40 84.64
C VAL A 6 86.19 -30.63 83.34
N ASN A 7 87.21 -30.24 82.56
CA ASN A 7 87.06 -29.40 81.37
C ASN A 7 86.47 -30.13 80.14
N THR A 8 86.69 -31.46 80.04
CA THR A 8 86.22 -32.28 78.90
C THR A 8 84.78 -32.78 79.04
N GLY A 9 84.26 -32.85 80.27
CA GLY A 9 82.87 -33.20 80.54
C GLY A 9 81.90 -32.07 80.20
N ASP A 10 82.29 -30.83 80.51
CA ASP A 10 81.50 -29.62 80.24
C ASP A 10 81.39 -29.34 78.72
N GLU A 11 82.47 -29.49 77.96
CA GLU A 11 82.45 -29.33 76.48
C GLU A 11 81.55 -30.36 75.77
N LEU A 12 81.52 -31.60 76.26
CA LEU A 12 80.64 -32.65 75.73
C LEU A 12 79.17 -32.39 76.07
N GLN A 13 78.90 -31.81 77.24
CA GLN A 13 77.56 -31.43 77.66
C GLN A 13 77.02 -30.27 76.82
N ASP A 14 77.83 -29.23 76.61
CA ASP A 14 77.49 -28.08 75.75
C ASP A 14 77.20 -28.51 74.31
N ARG A 15 78.00 -29.44 73.76
CA ARG A 15 77.80 -29.94 72.40
C ARG A 15 76.54 -30.78 72.26
N ASN A 16 76.18 -31.54 73.29
CA ASN A 16 74.95 -32.34 73.31
C ASN A 16 73.71 -31.44 73.45
N GLU A 17 73.81 -30.36 74.24
CA GLU A 17 72.78 -29.33 74.34
C GLU A 17 72.60 -28.57 73.02
N TYR A 18 73.70 -28.24 72.33
CA TYR A 18 73.68 -27.67 70.98
C TYR A 18 72.96 -28.60 69.98
N PHE A 19 73.31 -29.88 69.92
CA PHE A 19 72.65 -30.83 69.02
C PHE A 19 71.18 -31.06 69.36
N LYS A 20 70.82 -31.02 70.65
CA LYS A 20 69.43 -31.12 71.09
C LYS A 20 68.61 -29.91 70.62
N ASN A 21 69.18 -28.71 70.72
CA ASN A 21 68.55 -27.48 70.22
C ASN A 21 68.44 -27.47 68.69
N GLU A 22 69.47 -27.93 67.98
CA GLU A 22 69.45 -28.03 66.51
C GLU A 22 68.43 -29.06 66.01
N ASN A 23 68.33 -30.22 66.66
CA ASN A 23 67.28 -31.20 66.37
C ASN A 23 65.87 -30.67 66.64
N ALA A 24 65.68 -29.89 67.72
CA ALA A 24 64.41 -29.23 67.98
C ALA A 24 64.06 -28.22 66.89
N ASN A 25 65.04 -27.45 66.41
CA ASN A 25 64.87 -26.49 65.31
C ASN A 25 64.54 -27.18 63.98
N LEU A 26 65.27 -28.24 63.63
CA LEU A 26 65.01 -29.04 62.43
C LEU A 26 63.60 -29.66 62.46
N LYS A 27 63.16 -30.14 63.62
CA LYS A 27 61.80 -30.69 63.81
C LYS A 27 60.72 -29.61 63.64
N MET A 28 60.97 -28.38 64.08
CA MET A 28 60.07 -27.25 63.84
C MET A 28 59.97 -26.90 62.35
N LYS A 29 61.11 -26.80 61.65
CA LYS A 29 61.13 -26.55 60.19
C LYS A 29 60.43 -27.65 59.41
N LEU A 30 60.62 -28.91 59.79
CA LEU A 30 59.98 -30.05 59.12
C LEU A 30 58.45 -29.97 59.23
N LYS A 31 57.93 -29.61 60.42
CA LYS A 31 56.50 -29.36 60.63
C LYS A 31 55.96 -28.17 59.83
N GLU A 32 56.78 -27.13 59.64
CA GLU A 32 56.44 -25.98 58.81
C GLU A 32 56.37 -26.35 57.31
N TYR A 33 57.33 -27.13 56.81
CA TYR A 33 57.32 -27.66 55.45
C TYR A 33 56.15 -28.60 55.18
N GLU A 34 55.77 -29.44 56.15
CA GLU A 34 54.58 -30.29 56.05
C GLU A 34 53.32 -29.43 55.87
N LYS A 35 53.15 -28.37 56.68
CA LYS A 35 52.01 -27.45 56.58
C LYS A 35 51.96 -26.71 55.24
N ILE A 36 53.12 -26.24 54.73
CA ILE A 36 53.20 -25.60 53.41
C ILE A 36 52.82 -26.60 52.31
N THR A 37 53.30 -27.83 52.41
CA THR A 37 53.00 -28.90 51.44
C THR A 37 51.51 -29.21 51.39
N GLU A 38 50.86 -29.32 52.54
CA GLU A 38 49.40 -29.51 52.64
C GLU A 38 48.62 -28.34 52.03
N SER A 39 49.04 -27.10 52.31
CA SER A 39 48.44 -25.89 51.74
C SER A 39 48.55 -25.84 50.21
N LEU A 40 49.74 -26.11 49.67
CA LEU A 40 49.97 -26.14 48.22
C LEU A 40 49.17 -27.25 47.54
N LYS A 41 49.01 -28.40 48.21
CA LYS A 41 48.19 -29.49 47.69
C LYS A 41 46.72 -29.08 47.60
N ALA A 42 46.18 -28.43 48.63
CA ALA A 42 44.81 -27.92 48.62
C ALA A 42 44.59 -26.85 47.53
N GLU A 43 45.54 -25.94 47.34
CA GLU A 43 45.50 -24.92 46.28
C GLU A 43 45.53 -25.56 44.88
N THR A 44 46.37 -26.58 44.69
CA THR A 44 46.47 -27.34 43.43
C THR A 44 45.15 -28.06 43.12
N GLU A 45 44.51 -28.66 44.12
CA GLU A 45 43.20 -29.31 43.98
C GLU A 45 42.10 -28.29 43.62
N SER A 46 42.12 -27.10 44.25
CA SER A 46 41.20 -26.01 43.93
C SER A 46 41.35 -25.49 42.50
N LEU A 47 42.59 -25.20 42.06
CA LEU A 47 42.88 -24.73 40.70
C LEU A 47 42.49 -25.78 39.65
N LYS A 48 42.67 -27.06 39.96
CA LYS A 48 42.24 -28.15 39.08
C LYS A 48 40.72 -28.15 38.91
N ALA A 49 39.97 -27.99 39.99
CA ALA A 49 38.51 -27.91 39.94
C ALA A 49 38.02 -26.69 39.14
N GLU A 50 38.65 -25.52 39.32
CA GLU A 50 38.34 -24.30 38.54
C GLU A 50 38.64 -24.49 37.05
N THR A 51 39.77 -25.13 36.72
CA THR A 51 40.14 -25.44 35.34
C THR A 51 39.13 -26.39 34.67
N GLU A 52 38.66 -27.40 35.40
CA GLU A 52 37.62 -28.31 34.91
C GLU A 52 36.29 -27.57 34.68
N SER A 53 35.91 -26.66 35.57
CA SER A 53 34.72 -25.80 35.42
C SER A 53 34.80 -24.89 34.19
N LEU A 54 35.90 -24.15 34.04
CA LEU A 54 36.12 -23.27 32.88
C LEU A 54 36.13 -24.05 31.56
N LYS A 55 36.68 -25.27 31.55
CA LYS A 55 36.66 -26.14 30.38
C LYS A 55 35.23 -26.54 29.98
N ALA A 56 34.38 -26.84 30.97
CA ALA A 56 32.97 -27.13 30.72
C ALA A 56 32.22 -25.91 30.18
N GLU A 57 32.50 -24.71 30.69
CA GLU A 57 31.93 -23.46 30.19
C GLU A 57 32.35 -23.17 28.75
N ILE A 58 33.64 -23.31 28.42
CA ILE A 58 34.14 -23.16 27.04
C ILE A 58 33.45 -24.15 26.10
N GLN A 59 33.25 -25.40 26.54
CA GLN A 59 32.55 -26.39 25.74
C GLN A 59 31.08 -26.00 25.50
N SER A 60 30.40 -25.47 26.53
CA SER A 60 29.03 -24.96 26.40
C SER A 60 28.94 -23.77 25.44
N LEU A 61 29.88 -22.83 25.53
CA LEU A 61 29.94 -21.67 24.63
C LEU A 61 30.21 -22.07 23.18
N LYS A 62 31.09 -23.05 22.95
CA LYS A 62 31.31 -23.61 21.60
C LYS A 62 30.04 -24.22 21.02
N GLN A 63 29.33 -25.04 21.80
CA GLN A 63 28.06 -25.63 21.35
C GLN A 63 27.04 -24.55 20.96
N LYS A 64 26.89 -23.50 21.79
CA LYS A 64 26.00 -22.37 21.46
C LYS A 64 26.42 -21.65 20.18
N ASN A 65 27.72 -21.50 19.95
CA ASN A 65 28.23 -20.85 18.74
C ASN A 65 27.95 -21.69 17.49
N ASP A 66 28.12 -23.02 17.57
CA ASP A 66 27.79 -23.96 16.49
C ASP A 66 26.28 -23.93 16.19
N ASP A 67 25.44 -23.87 17.22
CA ASP A 67 23.98 -23.76 17.08
C ASP A 67 23.59 -22.43 16.39
N LEU A 68 24.21 -21.31 16.80
CA LEU A 68 24.01 -20.00 16.18
C LEU A 68 24.48 -19.95 14.72
N GLU A 69 25.59 -20.60 14.39
CA GLU A 69 26.10 -20.69 13.02
C GLU A 69 25.19 -21.54 12.13
N ALA A 70 24.66 -22.64 12.67
CA ALA A 70 23.65 -23.45 11.99
C ALA A 70 22.34 -22.68 11.78
N GLU A 71 21.92 -21.88 12.76
CA GLU A 71 20.75 -21.02 12.67
C GLU A 71 20.96 -19.90 11.65
N ALA A 72 22.10 -19.20 11.68
CA ALA A 72 22.48 -18.20 10.69
C ALA A 72 22.52 -18.78 9.27
N SER A 73 23.06 -19.99 9.11
CA SER A 73 23.08 -20.70 7.83
C SER A 73 21.68 -21.08 7.35
N ARG A 74 20.79 -21.52 8.25
CA ARG A 74 19.37 -21.77 7.94
C ARG A 74 18.66 -20.49 7.56
N TYR A 75 18.93 -19.37 8.23
CA TYR A 75 18.38 -18.07 7.88
C TYR A 75 18.91 -17.59 6.54
N GLN A 76 20.20 -17.73 6.24
CA GLN A 76 20.75 -17.38 4.93
C GLN A 76 20.18 -18.27 3.81
N SER A 77 19.95 -19.55 4.08
CA SER A 77 19.31 -20.47 3.14
C SER A 77 17.82 -20.16 2.95
N ALA A 78 17.09 -19.91 4.04
CA ALA A 78 15.68 -19.52 4.00
C ALA A 78 15.50 -18.13 3.38
N LEU A 79 16.40 -17.19 3.65
CA LEU A 79 16.50 -15.90 2.99
C LEU A 79 16.72 -16.14 1.52
N GLY A 80 17.73 -16.92 1.12
CA GLY A 80 17.97 -17.32 -0.26
C GLY A 80 16.75 -17.93 -0.93
N ILE A 81 16.00 -18.83 -0.28
CA ILE A 81 14.78 -19.43 -0.85
C ILE A 81 13.63 -18.41 -0.94
N ALA A 82 13.50 -17.55 0.08
CA ALA A 82 12.51 -16.50 0.10
C ALA A 82 12.84 -15.41 -0.92
N THR A 83 14.10 -15.02 -1.10
CA THR A 83 14.58 -13.99 -2.04
C THR A 83 14.74 -14.54 -3.45
N ASN A 84 15.02 -15.83 -3.63
CA ASN A 84 15.11 -16.52 -4.93
C ASN A 84 13.75 -17.03 -5.45
N PHE A 85 12.63 -16.55 -4.92
CA PHE A 85 11.49 -16.33 -5.82
C PHE A 85 11.86 -15.13 -6.68
N ASP A 86 12.71 -15.41 -7.67
CA ASP A 86 13.22 -14.51 -8.70
C ASP A 86 12.01 -13.93 -9.46
N TYR A 87 11.38 -12.93 -8.87
CA TYR A 87 10.55 -11.97 -9.57
C TYR A 87 11.51 -10.84 -9.96
N SER A 88 12.37 -11.12 -10.94
CA SER A 88 12.98 -10.11 -11.83
C SER A 88 11.93 -9.34 -12.66
N ASP A 89 10.66 -9.53 -12.31
CA ASP A 89 9.44 -9.20 -13.00
C ASP A 89 8.81 -7.89 -12.48
N ASP A 90 9.44 -7.09 -11.61
CA ASP A 90 8.86 -5.76 -11.28
C ASP A 90 8.69 -4.91 -12.55
N GLN A 91 9.62 -5.03 -13.50
CA GLN A 91 9.42 -4.48 -14.85
C GLN A 91 8.27 -5.16 -15.59
N ASN A 92 8.16 -6.49 -15.54
CA ASN A 92 7.09 -7.24 -16.22
C ASN A 92 5.70 -6.99 -15.62
N LEU A 93 5.58 -6.82 -14.30
CA LEU A 93 4.35 -6.47 -13.60
C LEU A 93 3.86 -5.09 -14.04
N ASN A 94 4.77 -4.11 -14.14
CA ASN A 94 4.49 -2.77 -14.63
C ASN A 94 4.15 -2.75 -16.12
N VAL A 95 4.93 -3.45 -16.96
CA VAL A 95 4.68 -3.58 -18.40
C VAL A 95 3.31 -4.20 -18.62
N LYS A 96 3.01 -5.30 -17.95
CA LYS A 96 1.72 -5.98 -18.02
C LYS A 96 0.56 -5.15 -17.46
N LEU A 97 0.77 -4.37 -16.39
CA LEU A 97 -0.22 -3.42 -15.90
C LEU A 97 -0.55 -2.36 -16.97
N ASN A 98 0.47 -1.79 -17.62
CA ASN A 98 0.27 -0.81 -18.67
C ASN A 98 -0.45 -1.41 -19.89
N GLU A 99 -0.09 -2.63 -20.30
CA GLU A 99 -0.78 -3.36 -21.37
C GLU A 99 -2.25 -3.64 -21.02
N ASP A 100 -2.52 -4.11 -19.80
CA ASP A 100 -3.87 -4.33 -19.28
C ASP A 100 -4.69 -3.02 -19.30
N ILE A 101 -4.10 -1.89 -18.87
CA ILE A 101 -4.75 -0.58 -18.89
C ILE A 101 -5.03 -0.10 -20.33
N LEU A 102 -4.09 -0.29 -21.26
CA LEU A 102 -4.30 0.07 -22.67
C LEU A 102 -5.43 -0.77 -23.29
N SER A 103 -5.45 -2.07 -23.04
CA SER A 103 -6.53 -2.95 -23.52
C SER A 103 -7.89 -2.57 -22.92
N LEU A 104 -7.91 -2.20 -21.63
CA LEU A 104 -9.11 -1.69 -20.97
C LEU A 104 -9.59 -0.38 -21.62
N HIS A 105 -8.67 0.54 -21.93
CA HIS A 105 -9.03 1.77 -22.62
C HIS A 105 -9.73 1.50 -23.95
N ASP A 106 -9.15 0.64 -24.79
CA ASP A 106 -9.68 0.32 -26.11
C ASP A 106 -11.06 -0.33 -26.00
N THR A 107 -11.20 -1.28 -25.07
CA THR A 107 -12.47 -1.97 -24.80
C THR A 107 -13.53 -0.99 -24.32
N LEU A 108 -13.18 -0.09 -23.40
CA LEU A 108 -14.08 0.93 -22.88
C LEU A 108 -14.51 1.90 -23.98
N GLU A 109 -13.58 2.34 -24.83
CA GLU A 109 -13.83 3.21 -25.97
C GLU A 109 -14.79 2.58 -26.98
N ILE A 110 -14.60 1.31 -27.32
CA ILE A 110 -15.50 0.55 -28.18
C ILE A 110 -16.87 0.40 -27.51
N TYR A 111 -16.89 0.08 -26.22
CA TYR A 111 -18.11 -0.13 -25.45
C TYR A 111 -18.99 1.12 -25.35
N VAL A 112 -18.40 2.32 -25.18
CA VAL A 112 -19.14 3.58 -25.19
C VAL A 112 -19.55 4.02 -26.60
N THR A 113 -18.90 3.46 -27.62
CA THR A 113 -19.05 3.74 -29.06
C THR A 113 -18.59 5.14 -29.49
N ASN A 114 -18.47 5.34 -30.80
CA ASN A 114 -18.16 6.66 -31.38
C ASN A 114 -19.39 7.58 -31.52
N LEU A 115 -20.57 7.14 -31.08
CA LEU A 115 -21.84 7.88 -31.18
C LEU A 115 -22.17 8.38 -32.63
N LYS A 116 -21.54 7.77 -33.64
CA LYS A 116 -21.60 8.10 -35.07
C LYS A 116 -21.34 6.85 -35.93
N PRO A 117 -21.86 6.80 -37.18
CA PRO A 117 -23.27 6.97 -37.54
C PRO A 117 -24.13 5.76 -37.10
N LYS A 118 -25.47 5.84 -37.26
CA LYS A 118 -26.48 4.84 -36.82
C LYS A 118 -26.62 4.64 -35.30
N ILE A 119 -26.23 5.65 -34.53
CA ILE A 119 -26.40 5.69 -33.08
C ILE A 119 -27.10 6.99 -32.75
N ASP A 120 -28.29 6.90 -32.17
CA ASP A 120 -29.01 8.05 -31.67
C ASP A 120 -28.56 8.32 -30.24
N VAL A 121 -28.32 9.59 -29.91
CA VAL A 121 -27.86 10.00 -28.59
C VAL A 121 -29.02 10.70 -27.90
N ASN A 122 -29.35 10.27 -26.68
CA ASN A 122 -30.31 10.99 -25.85
C ASN A 122 -29.60 12.21 -25.23
N VAL A 123 -29.83 13.38 -25.83
CA VAL A 123 -29.17 14.64 -25.47
C VAL A 123 -29.52 15.08 -24.05
N ASP A 124 -30.76 14.85 -23.59
CA ASP A 124 -31.20 15.28 -22.25
C ASP A 124 -30.51 14.46 -21.15
N ASN A 125 -30.46 13.14 -21.30
CA ASN A 125 -29.71 12.27 -20.40
C ASN A 125 -28.21 12.59 -20.45
N ALA A 126 -27.65 12.87 -21.63
CA ALA A 126 -26.27 13.29 -21.77
C ALA A 126 -25.99 14.60 -21.01
N LYS A 127 -26.86 15.61 -21.13
CA LYS A 127 -26.76 16.87 -20.37
C LYS A 127 -26.83 16.62 -18.86
N GLN A 128 -27.71 15.73 -18.39
CA GLN A 128 -27.78 15.36 -16.98
C GLN A 128 -26.48 14.70 -16.49
N LEU A 129 -25.88 13.83 -17.30
CA LEU A 129 -24.59 13.22 -16.97
C LEU A 129 -23.47 14.26 -16.91
N LEU A 130 -23.44 15.20 -17.85
CA LEU A 130 -22.45 16.28 -17.84
C LEU A 130 -22.60 17.18 -16.60
N ARG A 131 -23.83 17.40 -16.12
CA ARG A 131 -24.09 18.08 -14.85
C ARG A 131 -23.46 17.35 -13.65
N LYS A 132 -23.49 16.01 -13.62
CA LYS A 132 -22.84 15.20 -12.56
C LYS A 132 -21.35 15.51 -12.43
N PHE A 133 -20.69 15.80 -13.55
CA PHE A 133 -19.26 16.08 -13.61
C PHE A 133 -18.93 17.58 -13.69
N ASN A 134 -19.90 18.46 -13.40
CA ASN A 134 -19.75 19.92 -13.45
C ASN A 134 -19.24 20.45 -14.81
N CYS A 135 -19.54 19.74 -15.91
CA CYS A 135 -19.05 20.05 -17.27
C CYS A 135 -20.19 20.50 -18.20
N GLN A 136 -21.08 21.33 -17.66
CA GLN A 136 -22.27 21.81 -18.34
C GLN A 136 -21.91 22.72 -19.51
N THR A 137 -22.73 22.68 -20.57
CA THR A 137 -22.58 23.53 -21.76
C THR A 137 -23.91 24.22 -22.05
N ASP A 138 -23.86 25.51 -22.37
CA ASP A 138 -25.06 26.26 -22.80
C ASP A 138 -25.53 25.82 -24.19
N LYS A 139 -24.57 25.35 -25.01
CA LYS A 139 -24.81 24.76 -26.33
C LYS A 139 -25.09 23.26 -26.23
N GLU A 140 -25.57 22.66 -27.31
CA GLU A 140 -25.65 21.20 -27.38
C GLU A 140 -24.26 20.58 -27.18
N PRO A 141 -24.13 19.58 -26.29
CA PRO A 141 -22.83 18.99 -25.99
C PRO A 141 -22.31 18.20 -27.20
N GLU A 142 -21.04 18.41 -27.51
CA GLU A 142 -20.41 17.69 -28.61
C GLU A 142 -20.25 16.20 -28.28
N LYS A 143 -20.42 15.36 -29.30
CA LYS A 143 -20.32 13.89 -29.15
C LYS A 143 -19.02 13.41 -28.50
N PRO A 144 -17.82 13.98 -28.79
CA PRO A 144 -16.59 13.60 -28.09
C PRO A 144 -16.66 13.84 -26.57
N LEU A 145 -17.25 14.97 -26.14
CA LEU A 145 -17.42 15.28 -24.72
C LEU A 145 -18.41 14.31 -24.05
N ILE A 146 -19.52 14.00 -24.72
CA ILE A 146 -20.48 12.98 -24.25
C ILE A 146 -19.80 11.62 -24.11
N LYS A 147 -19.01 11.22 -25.12
CA LYS A 147 -18.25 9.97 -25.10
C LYS A 147 -17.31 9.89 -23.90
N ALA A 148 -16.55 10.95 -23.64
CA ALA A 148 -15.65 11.03 -22.48
C ALA A 148 -16.40 10.91 -21.14
N ALA A 149 -17.54 11.58 -21.00
CA ALA A 149 -18.40 11.47 -19.82
C ALA A 149 -18.96 10.06 -19.63
N LEU A 150 -19.35 9.38 -20.72
CA LEU A 150 -19.82 7.99 -20.67
C LEU A 150 -18.70 7.02 -20.26
N GLN A 151 -17.45 7.23 -20.72
CA GLN A 151 -16.30 6.41 -20.29
C GLN A 151 -16.10 6.48 -18.78
N ARG A 152 -16.07 7.71 -18.23
CA ARG A 152 -16.00 7.93 -16.78
C ARG A 152 -17.17 7.27 -16.05
N HIS A 153 -18.39 7.47 -16.55
CA HIS A 153 -19.58 6.96 -15.89
C HIS A 153 -19.62 5.43 -15.79
N VAL A 154 -19.22 4.73 -16.86
CA VAL A 154 -19.13 3.27 -16.88
C VAL A 154 -18.09 2.77 -15.88
N LEU A 155 -16.91 3.40 -15.85
CA LEU A 155 -15.87 3.02 -14.90
C LEU A 155 -16.29 3.26 -13.45
N GLU A 156 -16.81 4.45 -13.13
CA GLU A 156 -17.30 4.77 -11.79
C GLU A 156 -18.39 3.78 -11.34
N GLU A 157 -19.36 3.46 -12.20
CA GLU A 157 -20.42 2.50 -11.85
C GLU A 157 -19.85 1.10 -11.56
N ILE A 158 -18.84 0.64 -12.31
CA ILE A 158 -18.19 -0.65 -12.01
C ILE A 158 -17.43 -0.59 -10.69
N LEU A 159 -16.66 0.48 -10.48
CA LEU A 159 -15.84 0.67 -9.28
C LEU A 159 -16.72 0.77 -8.02
N ASP A 160 -17.82 1.51 -8.06
CA ASP A 160 -18.78 1.65 -6.96
C ASP A 160 -19.43 0.30 -6.60
N LYS A 161 -19.73 -0.52 -7.62
CA LYS A 161 -20.32 -1.85 -7.42
C LYS A 161 -19.30 -2.85 -6.91
N ALA A 162 -18.07 -2.79 -7.38
CA ALA A 162 -16.97 -3.58 -6.84
C ALA A 162 -16.69 -3.19 -5.39
N GLU A 163 -16.70 -1.90 -5.05
CA GLU A 163 -16.49 -1.43 -3.69
C GLU A 163 -17.57 -1.99 -2.75
N SER A 164 -18.82 -1.95 -3.20
CA SER A 164 -19.94 -2.55 -2.48
C SER A 164 -19.78 -4.07 -2.31
N TYR A 165 -19.24 -4.77 -3.33
CA TYR A 165 -18.99 -6.22 -3.27
C TYR A 165 -17.92 -6.57 -2.23
N PHE A 166 -16.80 -5.85 -2.22
CA PHE A 166 -15.69 -6.08 -1.29
C PHE A 166 -15.94 -5.56 0.14
N LYS A 167 -17.03 -4.82 0.37
CA LYS A 167 -17.52 -4.47 1.71
C LYS A 167 -18.46 -5.52 2.30
N CYS A 168 -18.99 -6.43 1.49
CA CYS A 168 -19.85 -7.51 1.95
C CYS A 168 -19.01 -8.69 2.40
N SER A 169 -19.38 -9.27 3.54
CA SER A 169 -18.91 -10.58 4.00
C SER A 169 -20.12 -11.43 4.41
N ASN A 170 -19.99 -12.76 4.26
CA ASN A 170 -20.98 -13.84 4.43
C ASN A 170 -21.59 -14.42 3.14
N ASN A 171 -21.37 -15.74 2.99
CA ASN A 171 -21.86 -16.73 2.03
C ASN A 171 -20.94 -17.03 0.84
N GLU A 172 -21.06 -18.27 0.32
CA GLU A 172 -20.35 -18.86 -0.84
C GLU A 172 -20.32 -17.99 -2.11
N TYR A 173 -21.08 -16.90 -2.16
CA TYR A 173 -21.19 -15.97 -3.29
C TYR A 173 -20.18 -14.81 -3.28
N PHE A 174 -19.39 -14.65 -2.22
CA PHE A 174 -18.44 -13.54 -2.05
C PHE A 174 -17.01 -14.03 -1.78
N LEU A 175 -16.64 -15.20 -2.33
CA LEU A 175 -15.36 -15.84 -2.06
C LEU A 175 -14.15 -14.91 -2.27
N GLU A 176 -14.13 -14.10 -3.35
CA GLU A 176 -13.04 -13.15 -3.57
C GLU A 176 -12.99 -12.07 -2.47
N SER A 177 -14.13 -11.64 -1.94
CA SER A 177 -14.21 -10.69 -0.82
C SER A 177 -13.65 -11.32 0.45
N ASP A 178 -14.08 -12.53 0.78
CA ASP A 178 -13.64 -13.26 1.97
C ASP A 178 -12.11 -13.50 1.94
N ILE A 179 -11.55 -13.80 0.75
CA ILE A 179 -10.11 -13.94 0.54
C ILE A 179 -9.39 -12.59 0.78
N VAL A 180 -9.91 -11.49 0.21
CA VAL A 180 -9.33 -10.15 0.38
C VAL A 180 -9.35 -9.70 1.84
N GLU A 181 -10.46 -9.92 2.55
CA GLU A 181 -10.59 -9.61 3.97
C GLU A 181 -9.59 -10.43 4.80
N SER A 182 -9.54 -11.75 4.58
CA SER A 182 -8.63 -12.65 5.28
C SER A 182 -7.17 -12.30 5.03
N ALA A 183 -6.81 -11.97 3.78
CA ALA A 183 -5.47 -11.53 3.39
C ALA A 183 -5.08 -10.24 4.11
N THR A 184 -5.99 -9.26 4.17
CA THR A 184 -5.76 -7.97 4.82
C THR A 184 -5.52 -8.17 6.33
N ASN A 185 -6.35 -8.98 6.98
CA ASN A 185 -6.21 -9.31 8.39
C ASN A 185 -4.87 -10.02 8.70
N LEU A 186 -4.48 -11.00 7.87
CA LEU A 186 -3.21 -11.71 8.05
C LEU A 186 -2.00 -10.81 7.79
N THR A 187 -2.07 -9.94 6.78
CA THR A 187 -1.04 -8.94 6.50
C THR A 187 -0.82 -8.03 7.70
N GLY A 188 -1.88 -7.49 8.29
CA GLY A 188 -1.79 -6.66 9.50
C GLY A 188 -1.33 -7.40 10.76
N LEU A 189 -1.60 -8.70 10.87
CA LEU A 189 -1.01 -9.55 11.92
C LEU A 189 0.51 -9.69 11.75
N MET A 190 0.97 -9.91 10.51
CA MET A 190 2.40 -10.02 10.20
C MET A 190 3.15 -8.70 10.38
N GLU A 191 2.55 -7.57 10.01
CA GLU A 191 3.10 -6.24 10.31
C GLU A 191 3.23 -6.03 11.83
N ARG A 192 2.19 -6.37 12.61
CA ARG A 192 2.29 -6.29 14.08
C ARG A 192 3.34 -7.23 14.65
N LEU A 193 3.56 -8.40 14.06
CA LEU A 193 4.61 -9.31 14.47
C LEU A 193 5.99 -8.67 14.27
N TYR A 194 6.24 -8.09 13.09
CA TYR A 194 7.49 -7.39 12.76
C TYR A 194 7.77 -6.23 13.73
N HIS A 195 6.79 -5.37 13.98
CA HIS A 195 7.03 -4.16 14.79
C HIS A 195 7.09 -4.40 16.31
N ASN A 196 6.53 -5.50 16.84
CA ASN A 196 6.36 -5.70 18.29
C ASN A 196 7.21 -6.84 18.88
N ARG A 197 8.13 -7.42 18.11
CA ARG A 197 9.04 -8.49 18.56
C ARG A 197 10.48 -8.09 18.35
N LEU A 198 11.36 -8.61 19.20
CA LEU A 198 12.81 -8.45 19.03
C LEU A 198 13.29 -9.28 17.85
N GLY A 199 14.18 -8.70 17.05
CA GLY A 199 14.66 -9.26 15.78
C GLY A 199 14.39 -8.26 14.65
N ASP A 200 15.36 -8.07 13.76
CA ASP A 200 15.22 -7.27 12.54
C ASP A 200 15.64 -8.13 11.35
N ASP A 201 14.74 -9.06 10.99
CA ASP A 201 14.95 -9.92 9.84
C ASP A 201 14.12 -9.42 8.65
N GLU A 202 14.80 -9.30 7.52
CA GLU A 202 14.18 -8.84 6.27
C GLU A 202 13.05 -9.78 5.80
N ILE A 203 13.07 -11.05 6.22
CA ILE A 203 12.06 -12.04 5.84
C ILE A 203 10.70 -11.64 6.42
N THR A 204 10.61 -11.43 7.73
CA THR A 204 9.39 -11.01 8.43
C THR A 204 8.89 -9.66 7.91
N ARG A 205 9.80 -8.73 7.63
CA ARG A 205 9.48 -7.43 7.01
C ARG A 205 8.82 -7.56 5.64
N LEU A 206 9.27 -8.49 4.81
CA LEU A 206 8.80 -8.67 3.43
C LEU A 206 7.55 -9.56 3.30
N ILE A 207 7.22 -10.38 4.29
CA ILE A 207 6.06 -11.29 4.23
C ILE A 207 4.73 -10.55 3.95
N PRO A 208 4.38 -9.44 4.64
CA PRO A 208 3.15 -8.69 4.36
C PRO A 208 2.99 -8.32 2.88
N ILE A 209 4.06 -7.78 2.28
CA ILE A 209 4.11 -7.37 0.88
C ILE A 209 3.87 -8.56 -0.05
N ARG A 210 4.56 -9.68 0.22
CA ARG A 210 4.51 -10.88 -0.62
C ARG A 210 3.18 -11.61 -0.52
N LEU A 211 2.63 -11.72 0.69
CA LEU A 211 1.32 -12.34 0.92
C LEU A 211 0.25 -11.61 0.10
N ARG A 212 0.23 -10.28 0.19
CA ARG A 212 -0.60 -9.41 -0.64
C ARG A 212 -0.38 -9.73 -2.12
N GLN A 213 0.83 -9.57 -2.63
CA GLN A 213 1.16 -9.82 -4.04
C GLN A 213 0.65 -11.18 -4.55
N GLN A 214 0.94 -12.27 -3.86
CA GLN A 214 0.59 -13.62 -4.30
C GLN A 214 -0.92 -13.85 -4.32
N ILE A 215 -1.63 -13.38 -3.29
CA ILE A 215 -3.09 -13.51 -3.20
C ILE A 215 -3.74 -12.73 -4.34
N TYR A 216 -3.32 -11.47 -4.54
CA TYR A 216 -3.90 -10.61 -5.56
C TYR A 216 -3.54 -11.09 -6.99
N ILE A 217 -2.39 -11.73 -7.22
CA ILE A 217 -2.07 -12.39 -8.50
C ILE A 217 -3.00 -13.59 -8.75
N ALA A 218 -3.24 -14.41 -7.72
CA ALA A 218 -4.15 -15.56 -7.83
C ALA A 218 -5.59 -15.10 -8.12
N LEU A 219 -6.06 -14.07 -7.41
CA LEU A 219 -7.36 -13.43 -7.65
C LEU A 219 -7.43 -12.78 -9.02
N GLY A 220 -6.37 -12.11 -9.48
CA GLY A 220 -6.30 -11.54 -10.84
C GLY A 220 -6.40 -12.60 -11.95
N THR A 221 -5.97 -13.82 -11.67
CA THR A 221 -5.99 -14.93 -12.64
C THR A 221 -7.30 -15.72 -12.61
N ARG A 222 -7.88 -15.91 -11.43
CA ARG A 222 -9.05 -16.80 -11.24
C ARG A 222 -10.30 -16.14 -10.69
N GLY A 223 -10.18 -15.02 -9.99
CA GLY A 223 -11.30 -14.29 -9.41
C GLY A 223 -12.27 -13.82 -10.49
N PHE A 224 -13.56 -13.90 -10.20
CA PHE A 224 -14.64 -13.53 -11.13
C PHE A 224 -14.68 -14.30 -12.46
N ASN A 225 -13.98 -15.43 -12.56
CA ASN A 225 -14.20 -16.40 -13.63
C ASN A 225 -15.50 -17.18 -13.38
N ASP A 226 -15.96 -17.89 -14.41
CA ASP A 226 -17.15 -18.72 -14.29
C ASP A 226 -16.91 -19.86 -13.27
N ILE A 227 -17.93 -20.10 -12.45
CA ILE A 227 -17.91 -21.05 -11.34
C ILE A 227 -18.07 -22.45 -11.91
N LYS A 228 -17.10 -23.33 -11.63
CA LYS A 228 -17.15 -24.73 -12.03
C LYS A 228 -18.15 -25.49 -11.14
N GLU A 229 -19.24 -25.97 -11.73
CA GLU A 229 -20.22 -26.83 -11.04
C GLU A 229 -19.86 -28.32 -11.22
N SER A 230 -19.33 -28.70 -12.38
CA SER A 230 -18.82 -30.05 -12.65
C SER A 230 -17.71 -30.00 -13.72
N ILE A 231 -17.20 -31.16 -14.16
CA ILE A 231 -16.10 -31.24 -15.16
C ILE A 231 -16.45 -30.52 -16.47
N SER A 232 -17.72 -30.50 -16.87
CA SER A 232 -18.20 -29.90 -18.12
C SER A 232 -19.26 -28.81 -17.94
N LYS A 233 -19.66 -28.49 -16.71
CA LYS A 233 -20.70 -27.50 -16.42
C LYS A 233 -20.15 -26.31 -15.64
N TYR A 234 -20.39 -25.12 -16.17
CA TYR A 234 -19.93 -23.86 -15.62
C TYR A 234 -21.12 -22.90 -15.46
N ASN A 235 -21.16 -22.19 -14.34
CA ASN A 235 -22.13 -21.15 -14.05
C ASN A 235 -21.45 -19.78 -14.11
N GLN A 236 -22.16 -18.80 -14.67
CA GLN A 236 -21.60 -17.45 -14.74
C GLN A 236 -21.44 -16.87 -13.35
N HIS A 237 -20.33 -16.17 -13.14
CA HIS A 237 -20.12 -15.45 -11.89
C HIS A 237 -21.25 -14.42 -11.67
N LYS A 238 -21.95 -14.52 -10.53
CA LYS A 238 -23.18 -13.76 -10.27
C LYS A 238 -22.95 -12.25 -10.34
N PHE A 239 -21.86 -11.76 -9.72
CA PHE A 239 -21.47 -10.35 -9.78
C PHE A 239 -21.28 -9.89 -11.24
N ILE A 240 -20.46 -10.59 -12.03
CA ILE A 240 -20.20 -10.25 -13.43
C ILE A 240 -21.51 -10.19 -14.22
N ASN A 241 -22.37 -11.20 -14.09
CA ASN A 241 -23.63 -11.27 -14.82
C ASN A 241 -24.57 -10.11 -14.47
N VAL A 242 -24.77 -9.83 -13.18
CA VAL A 242 -25.68 -8.78 -12.70
C VAL A 242 -25.18 -7.40 -13.13
N ILE A 243 -23.90 -7.09 -12.90
CA ILE A 243 -23.35 -5.76 -13.21
C ILE A 243 -23.30 -5.55 -14.73
N SER A 244 -22.95 -6.56 -15.52
CA SER A 244 -22.92 -6.42 -16.99
C SER A 244 -24.29 -6.09 -17.59
N LYS A 245 -25.36 -6.72 -17.08
CA LYS A 245 -26.73 -6.40 -17.49
C LYS A 245 -27.09 -4.96 -17.12
N LYS A 246 -26.81 -4.58 -15.87
CA LYS A 246 -27.04 -3.22 -15.38
C LYS A 246 -26.32 -2.16 -16.21
N LEU A 247 -25.07 -2.41 -16.60
CA LEU A 247 -24.32 -1.50 -17.45
C LEU A 247 -24.96 -1.33 -18.83
N ASN A 248 -25.41 -2.42 -19.46
CA ASN A 248 -26.08 -2.33 -20.76
C ASN A 248 -27.40 -1.54 -20.65
N GLU A 249 -28.20 -1.79 -19.62
CA GLU A 249 -29.43 -1.03 -19.33
C GLU A 249 -29.14 0.45 -19.04
N MET A 250 -28.06 0.74 -18.32
CA MET A 250 -27.60 2.10 -18.06
C MET A 250 -27.19 2.80 -19.35
N MET A 251 -26.42 2.14 -20.22
CA MET A 251 -25.96 2.71 -21.48
C MET A 251 -27.09 2.94 -22.49
N ASP A 252 -28.10 2.07 -22.51
CA ASP A 252 -29.29 2.22 -23.36
C ASP A 252 -30.11 3.49 -23.02
N LYS A 253 -29.91 4.10 -21.83
CA LYS A 253 -30.50 5.42 -21.50
C LYS A 253 -29.85 6.57 -22.25
N PHE A 254 -28.56 6.45 -22.58
CA PHE A 254 -27.79 7.53 -23.21
C PHE A 254 -27.73 7.40 -24.73
N ARG A 255 -27.89 6.19 -25.26
CA ARG A 255 -27.80 5.91 -26.69
C ARG A 255 -28.73 4.80 -27.15
N GLU A 256 -29.14 4.88 -28.40
CA GLU A 256 -29.81 3.79 -29.12
C GLU A 256 -28.93 3.34 -30.29
N ILE A 257 -28.53 2.06 -30.29
CA ILE A 257 -27.76 1.44 -31.38
C ILE A 257 -28.76 0.75 -32.32
N ARG A 258 -29.01 1.35 -33.49
CA ARG A 258 -29.98 0.81 -34.46
C ARG A 258 -29.51 -0.46 -35.17
N ASP A 259 -28.19 -0.62 -35.28
CA ASP A 259 -27.58 -1.80 -35.88
C ASP A 259 -27.56 -2.96 -34.88
N ILE A 260 -28.35 -4.01 -35.17
CA ILE A 260 -28.58 -5.13 -34.25
C ILE A 260 -27.29 -5.93 -33.98
N GLU A 261 -26.48 -6.18 -35.01
CA GLU A 261 -25.21 -6.92 -34.86
C GLU A 261 -24.21 -6.11 -34.06
N LYS A 262 -24.11 -4.80 -34.36
CA LYS A 262 -23.29 -3.88 -33.56
C LYS A 262 -23.76 -3.82 -32.10
N LYS A 263 -25.07 -3.75 -31.85
CA LYS A 263 -25.64 -3.74 -30.49
C LYS A 263 -25.28 -5.02 -29.75
N LYS A 264 -25.43 -6.18 -30.40
CA LYS A 264 -25.08 -7.49 -29.82
C LYS A 264 -23.60 -7.58 -29.48
N TYR A 265 -22.72 -7.14 -30.39
CA TYR A 265 -21.28 -7.10 -30.16
C TYR A 265 -20.92 -6.19 -28.99
N VAL A 266 -21.37 -4.92 -29.01
CA VAL A 266 -21.09 -3.94 -27.96
C VAL A 266 -21.59 -4.40 -26.60
N ASN A 267 -22.83 -4.90 -26.53
CA ASN A 267 -23.41 -5.41 -25.28
C ASN A 267 -22.71 -6.67 -24.77
N GLY A 268 -22.11 -7.46 -25.67
CA GLY A 268 -21.29 -8.62 -25.34
C GLY A 268 -19.98 -8.26 -24.62
N LEU A 269 -19.44 -7.06 -24.83
CA LEU A 269 -18.20 -6.60 -24.20
C LEU A 269 -18.36 -6.34 -22.69
N ALA A 270 -19.58 -6.08 -22.21
CA ALA A 270 -19.82 -5.67 -20.82
C ALA A 270 -19.23 -6.64 -19.79
N LYS A 271 -19.30 -7.95 -20.04
CA LYS A 271 -18.74 -8.97 -19.13
C LYS A 271 -17.22 -8.91 -19.02
N GLY A 272 -16.54 -8.77 -20.17
CA GLY A 272 -15.09 -8.59 -20.22
C GLY A 272 -14.70 -7.30 -19.52
N LEU A 273 -15.39 -6.20 -19.84
CA LEU A 273 -15.15 -4.89 -19.26
C LEU A 273 -15.26 -4.90 -17.72
N VAL A 274 -16.33 -5.46 -17.15
CA VAL A 274 -16.47 -5.57 -15.68
C VAL A 274 -15.31 -6.36 -15.08
N ARG A 275 -14.95 -7.50 -15.69
CA ARG A 275 -13.86 -8.35 -15.21
C ARG A 275 -12.52 -7.63 -15.27
N ASP A 276 -12.24 -6.92 -16.36
CA ASP A 276 -10.97 -6.22 -16.58
C ASP A 276 -10.82 -5.05 -15.60
N VAL A 277 -11.88 -4.26 -15.38
CA VAL A 277 -11.87 -3.18 -14.39
C VAL A 277 -11.62 -3.72 -12.99
N VAL A 278 -12.34 -4.76 -12.55
CA VAL A 278 -12.10 -5.34 -11.22
C VAL A 278 -10.68 -5.92 -11.12
N ARG A 279 -10.24 -6.68 -12.14
CA ARG A 279 -8.89 -7.26 -12.17
C ARG A 279 -7.82 -6.19 -12.05
N ILE A 280 -7.93 -5.09 -12.80
CA ILE A 280 -6.92 -4.02 -12.78
C ILE A 280 -6.98 -3.29 -11.43
N PHE A 281 -8.13 -2.70 -11.08
CA PHE A 281 -8.23 -1.76 -9.98
C PHE A 281 -8.18 -2.41 -8.60
N TYR A 282 -8.77 -3.60 -8.44
CA TYR A 282 -8.81 -4.29 -7.14
C TYR A 282 -7.71 -5.32 -6.98
N PHE A 283 -7.14 -5.86 -8.06
CA PHE A 283 -6.13 -6.91 -7.93
C PHE A 283 -4.75 -6.50 -8.45
N ARG A 284 -4.66 -5.79 -9.58
CA ARG A 284 -3.36 -5.45 -10.19
C ARG A 284 -2.70 -4.19 -9.63
N LEU A 285 -3.46 -3.26 -9.07
CA LEU A 285 -2.94 -2.04 -8.42
C LEU A 285 -2.39 -2.26 -7.00
N PRO A 286 -3.02 -3.12 -6.15
CA PRO A 286 -2.28 -3.94 -5.18
C PRO A 286 -1.25 -4.79 -5.96
N THR A 287 -0.53 -5.79 -5.51
CA THR A 287 0.64 -6.33 -6.24
C THR A 287 1.81 -5.36 -6.52
N GLN A 288 1.58 -4.10 -6.93
CA GLN A 288 2.63 -3.09 -7.09
C GLN A 288 3.26 -2.75 -5.73
N GLU A 289 4.54 -2.41 -5.74
CA GLU A 289 5.28 -1.89 -4.59
C GLU A 289 6.02 -0.59 -4.98
N PRO A 290 5.72 0.56 -4.34
CA PRO A 290 4.57 0.81 -3.46
C PRO A 290 3.22 0.54 -4.15
N VAL A 291 2.16 0.34 -3.36
CA VAL A 291 0.79 0.10 -3.87
C VAL A 291 0.36 1.22 -4.80
N ALA A 292 -0.01 0.87 -6.03
CA ALA A 292 -0.47 1.86 -7.00
C ALA A 292 -1.87 2.37 -6.62
N LYS A 293 -2.09 3.65 -6.85
CA LYS A 293 -3.34 4.38 -6.61
C LYS A 293 -3.83 4.99 -7.92
N TYR A 294 -5.08 5.46 -7.91
CA TYR A 294 -5.64 6.20 -9.03
C TYR A 294 -6.27 7.51 -8.57
N HIS A 295 -6.31 8.49 -9.48
CA HIS A 295 -6.85 9.82 -9.22
C HIS A 295 -7.65 10.34 -10.41
N TRP A 296 -8.82 10.91 -10.11
CA TRP A 296 -9.69 11.57 -11.09
C TRP A 296 -9.50 13.07 -11.01
N PHE A 297 -9.26 13.71 -12.15
CA PHE A 297 -9.22 15.16 -12.24
C PHE A 297 -10.64 15.75 -12.38
N ASN A 298 -10.87 16.87 -11.71
CA ASN A 298 -12.13 17.59 -11.70
C ASN A 298 -12.22 18.59 -12.85
N ASN A 299 -13.44 19.07 -13.12
CA ASN A 299 -13.66 20.16 -14.05
C ASN A 299 -12.92 21.43 -13.60
N ASN A 300 -12.39 22.22 -14.55
CA ASN A 300 -11.58 23.42 -14.33
C ASN A 300 -10.16 23.21 -13.83
N GLU A 301 -9.72 21.97 -13.59
CA GLU A 301 -8.31 21.75 -13.26
C GLU A 301 -7.40 22.09 -14.45
N LYS A 302 -6.25 22.70 -14.16
CA LYS A 302 -5.26 23.08 -15.19
C LYS A 302 -4.63 21.82 -15.79
N ILE A 303 -4.35 21.88 -17.09
CA ILE A 303 -3.72 20.77 -17.79
C ILE A 303 -2.26 20.62 -17.38
N ASN A 304 -1.86 19.39 -17.07
CA ASN A 304 -0.49 19.02 -16.77
C ASN A 304 -0.05 17.88 -17.71
N ARG A 305 1.00 18.14 -18.50
CA ARG A 305 1.51 17.22 -19.54
C ARG A 305 2.07 15.91 -18.99
N ILE A 306 2.51 15.91 -17.74
CA ILE A 306 3.10 14.72 -17.09
C ILE A 306 1.99 13.79 -16.61
N THR A 307 0.91 14.35 -16.06
CA THR A 307 -0.15 13.59 -15.39
C THR A 307 -1.38 13.34 -16.26
N MET A 308 -1.52 14.05 -17.39
CA MET A 308 -2.68 13.99 -18.28
C MET A 308 -2.29 13.81 -19.75
N LYS A 309 -3.16 13.15 -20.51
CA LYS A 309 -3.07 12.99 -21.97
C LYS A 309 -4.42 13.30 -22.64
N SER A 310 -4.34 13.98 -23.78
CA SER A 310 -5.44 14.13 -24.74
C SER A 310 -4.90 14.50 -26.13
N SER A 311 -5.82 14.73 -27.06
CA SER A 311 -5.56 15.24 -28.40
C SER A 311 -5.65 16.77 -28.44
N TRP A 312 -4.74 17.47 -27.75
CA TRP A 312 -4.59 18.93 -27.80
C TRP A 312 -3.32 19.31 -28.57
N ASP A 313 -3.35 20.47 -29.22
CA ASP A 313 -2.15 21.06 -29.80
C ASP A 313 -1.27 21.62 -28.67
N GLU A 314 0.03 21.33 -28.73
CA GLU A 314 0.95 21.67 -27.65
C GLU A 314 1.10 23.17 -27.42
N ASP A 315 0.74 24.00 -28.39
CA ASP A 315 0.89 25.45 -28.34
C ASP A 315 -0.25 26.16 -27.59
N GLU A 316 -1.37 25.48 -27.31
CA GLU A 316 -2.57 26.07 -26.68
C GLU A 316 -2.81 25.62 -25.23
N ILE A 317 -1.88 24.86 -24.64
CA ILE A 317 -2.13 24.18 -23.35
C ILE A 317 -2.41 25.14 -22.19
N ASP A 318 -1.81 26.33 -22.18
CA ASP A 318 -1.95 27.29 -21.09
C ASP A 318 -3.39 27.82 -20.94
N ASP A 319 -4.16 27.81 -22.03
CA ASP A 319 -5.56 28.26 -22.07
C ASP A 319 -6.55 27.10 -21.86
N LEU A 320 -6.06 25.86 -21.73
CA LEU A 320 -6.91 24.68 -21.60
C LEU A 320 -7.09 24.26 -20.14
N VAL A 321 -8.31 23.82 -19.84
CA VAL A 321 -8.67 23.18 -18.57
C VAL A 321 -9.38 21.86 -18.82
N VAL A 322 -9.37 21.00 -17.81
CA VAL A 322 -10.12 19.75 -17.80
C VAL A 322 -11.62 20.07 -17.93
N ALA A 323 -12.22 19.58 -19.01
CA ALA A 323 -13.67 19.50 -19.13
C ALA A 323 -14.17 18.25 -18.39
N VAL A 324 -13.65 17.07 -18.74
CA VAL A 324 -13.98 15.79 -18.12
C VAL A 324 -12.76 14.88 -18.13
N CYS A 325 -12.41 14.30 -16.99
CA CYS A 325 -11.47 13.18 -16.93
C CYS A 325 -12.19 11.87 -17.30
N SER A 326 -11.90 11.29 -18.46
CA SER A 326 -12.56 10.08 -18.96
C SER A 326 -11.96 8.79 -18.41
N PHE A 327 -10.68 8.82 -18.03
CA PHE A 327 -9.97 7.73 -17.38
C PHE A 327 -8.99 8.29 -16.34
N PRO A 328 -8.91 7.72 -15.13
CA PRO A 328 -8.11 8.30 -14.06
C PRO A 328 -6.62 8.12 -14.31
N MET A 329 -5.81 8.98 -13.70
CA MET A 329 -4.37 8.76 -13.60
C MET A 329 -4.11 7.58 -12.68
N ILE A 330 -3.12 6.76 -13.00
CA ILE A 330 -2.61 5.68 -12.14
C ILE A 330 -1.16 5.99 -11.79
N TYR A 331 -0.84 5.98 -10.51
CA TYR A 331 0.47 6.38 -9.98
C TYR A 331 0.89 5.53 -8.79
N LYS A 332 2.18 5.50 -8.52
CA LYS A 332 2.75 4.93 -7.29
C LYS A 332 3.20 6.07 -6.38
N PRO A 333 2.71 6.14 -5.14
CA PRO A 333 3.19 7.11 -4.18
C PRO A 333 4.69 6.95 -3.93
N ASP A 334 5.43 8.05 -3.94
CA ASP A 334 6.86 8.07 -3.65
C ASP A 334 7.21 9.36 -2.87
N ASN A 335 8.24 9.29 -2.03
CA ASN A 335 8.65 10.41 -1.18
C ASN A 335 9.20 11.59 -2.01
N ASP A 336 9.83 11.29 -3.15
CA ASP A 336 10.42 12.29 -4.05
C ASP A 336 9.44 12.77 -5.15
N GLY A 337 8.17 12.35 -5.05
CA GLY A 337 7.11 12.69 -5.99
C GLY A 337 6.53 11.46 -6.69
N ASP A 338 5.20 11.45 -6.81
CA ASP A 338 4.46 10.31 -7.34
C ASP A 338 4.96 9.81 -8.70
N LYS A 339 5.28 8.52 -8.77
CA LYS A 339 5.69 7.87 -10.01
C LYS A 339 4.47 7.54 -10.86
N ILE A 340 4.25 8.32 -11.92
CA ILE A 340 3.13 8.11 -12.85
C ILE A 340 3.33 6.80 -13.62
N CYS A 341 2.38 5.89 -13.48
CA CYS A 341 2.35 4.63 -14.23
C CYS A 341 1.58 4.82 -15.55
N THR A 342 0.41 5.45 -15.47
CA THR A 342 -0.40 5.82 -16.63
C THR A 342 -1.02 7.20 -16.37
N PRO A 343 -0.82 8.19 -17.26
CA PRO A 343 -1.48 9.49 -17.14
C PRO A 343 -2.98 9.37 -17.38
N ALA A 344 -3.76 10.30 -16.79
CA ALA A 344 -5.19 10.36 -17.01
C ALA A 344 -5.52 10.68 -18.47
N LYS A 345 -6.63 10.14 -18.97
CA LYS A 345 -7.24 10.63 -20.22
C LYS A 345 -8.26 11.70 -19.87
N VAL A 346 -8.15 12.88 -20.48
CA VAL A 346 -9.07 13.99 -20.22
C VAL A 346 -9.54 14.63 -21.53
N SER A 347 -10.77 15.11 -21.56
CA SER A 347 -11.25 16.05 -22.58
C SER A 347 -11.04 17.47 -22.09
N THR A 348 -10.68 18.37 -22.99
CA THR A 348 -10.41 19.77 -22.68
C THR A 348 -11.47 20.71 -23.19
N ARG A 349 -11.42 21.91 -22.63
CA ARG A 349 -12.07 23.10 -23.15
C ARG A 349 -11.19 24.30 -22.81
N HIS A 350 -11.36 25.39 -23.54
CA HIS A 350 -10.75 26.64 -23.15
C HIS A 350 -11.29 27.11 -21.80
N PHE A 351 -10.39 27.69 -21.01
CA PHE A 351 -10.74 28.43 -19.83
C PHE A 351 -11.60 29.62 -20.26
N ILE A 352 -12.83 29.66 -19.77
CA ILE A 352 -13.68 30.83 -19.90
C ILE A 352 -13.58 31.53 -18.55
N GLU A 353 -12.96 32.70 -18.54
CA GLU A 353 -13.00 33.59 -17.39
C GLU A 353 -14.48 33.94 -17.19
N LYS A 354 -15.15 33.25 -16.26
CA LYS A 354 -16.49 33.67 -15.84
C LYS A 354 -16.30 35.06 -15.27
N ASN A 355 -16.81 36.07 -15.97
CA ASN A 355 -16.89 37.42 -15.44
C ASN A 355 -17.59 37.33 -14.08
N LEU A 356 -16.84 37.53 -12.99
CA LEU A 356 -17.36 37.70 -11.63
C LEU A 356 -18.48 38.76 -11.58
N LEU A 357 -18.51 39.65 -12.58
CA LEU A 357 -19.54 40.65 -12.78
C LEU A 357 -20.93 40.05 -13.07
N GLU A 358 -21.03 38.88 -13.70
CA GLU A 358 -22.32 38.22 -14.00
C GLU A 358 -22.95 37.63 -12.73
N GLU A 359 -22.15 36.99 -11.87
CA GLU A 359 -22.62 36.49 -10.56
C GLU A 359 -22.99 37.65 -9.61
N CYS A 360 -22.26 38.77 -9.68
CA CYS A 360 -22.63 39.97 -8.93
C CYS A 360 -23.95 40.59 -9.42
N LYS A 361 -24.29 40.52 -10.71
CA LYS A 361 -25.57 41.05 -11.23
C LYS A 361 -26.77 40.31 -10.65
N ASP A 362 -26.70 39.00 -10.46
CA ASP A 362 -27.79 38.23 -9.85
C ASP A 362 -27.95 38.55 -8.37
N VAL A 363 -26.85 38.71 -7.64
CA VAL A 363 -26.86 39.12 -6.23
C VAL A 363 -27.38 40.56 -6.09
N ILE A 364 -26.96 41.48 -6.95
CA ILE A 364 -27.39 42.88 -6.96
C ILE A 364 -28.86 43.00 -7.40
N SER A 365 -29.34 42.22 -8.37
CA SER A 365 -30.74 42.24 -8.79
C SER A 365 -31.68 41.67 -7.73
N THR A 366 -31.22 40.65 -6.99
CA THR A 366 -31.94 40.08 -5.86
C THR A 366 -31.99 41.06 -4.69
N PHE A 367 -30.90 41.78 -4.42
CA PHE A 367 -30.86 42.86 -3.42
C PHE A 367 -31.77 44.04 -3.81
N ALA A 368 -31.76 44.46 -5.07
CA ALA A 368 -32.58 45.57 -5.56
C ALA A 368 -34.08 45.29 -5.47
N LYS A 369 -34.51 44.04 -5.71
CA LYS A 369 -35.90 43.60 -5.53
C LYS A 369 -36.34 43.50 -4.07
N THR A 370 -35.40 43.44 -3.13
CA THR A 370 -35.69 43.33 -1.70
C THR A 370 -35.82 44.70 -1.02
N ILE A 371 -35.29 45.76 -1.64
CA ILE A 371 -35.19 47.10 -1.03
C ILE A 371 -36.24 48.09 -1.55
N ILE A 372 -36.96 47.78 -2.64
CA ILE A 372 -38.03 48.66 -3.16
C ILE A 372 -39.38 47.94 -3.03
N PRO A 373 -40.17 48.25 -1.97
CA PRO A 373 -41.58 47.88 -1.94
C PRO A 373 -42.37 48.83 -2.86
N ASP A 374 -43.11 48.25 -3.79
CA ASP A 374 -44.19 48.92 -4.52
C ASP A 374 -45.33 49.26 -3.55
N ASP A 375 -45.29 50.42 -2.90
CA ASP A 375 -46.49 51.23 -2.64
C ASP A 375 -46.10 52.56 -2.00
N TYR A 376 -46.67 53.65 -2.52
CA TYR A 376 -47.22 54.81 -1.80
C TYR A 376 -47.46 55.94 -2.80
N SER A 377 -48.67 55.95 -3.34
CA SER A 377 -49.28 57.18 -3.81
C SER A 377 -49.78 57.98 -2.59
N ALA A 378 -49.46 59.29 -2.62
CA ALA A 378 -50.05 60.39 -1.86
C ALA A 378 -49.90 60.44 -0.33
N LEU A 379 -49.05 61.37 0.13
CA LEU A 379 -49.42 62.33 1.19
C LEU A 379 -48.53 63.58 1.10
N SER A 380 -49.19 64.70 0.83
CA SER A 380 -48.63 66.06 0.76
C SER A 380 -48.37 66.63 2.15
N LEU A 381 -47.23 67.33 2.32
CA LEU A 381 -47.04 68.35 3.36
C LEU A 381 -46.16 69.47 2.79
N GLN A 382 -46.77 70.64 2.64
CA GLN A 382 -46.13 71.92 2.30
C GLN A 382 -45.40 72.52 3.51
N VAL A 383 -44.66 73.61 3.23
CA VAL A 383 -44.23 74.72 4.12
C VAL A 383 -42.82 74.51 4.73
N ASN A 384 -41.84 75.42 4.65
CA ASN A 384 -41.76 76.83 4.24
C ASN A 384 -40.34 77.17 3.75
N GLU A 385 -40.25 78.07 2.77
CA GLU A 385 -39.05 78.91 2.55
C GLU A 385 -39.07 80.09 3.53
N ASN A 386 -37.87 80.51 3.95
CA ASN A 386 -37.51 81.63 4.85
C ASN A 386 -37.29 81.27 6.33
N GLU A 387 -36.01 81.13 6.72
CA GLU A 387 -35.38 81.97 7.75
C GLU A 387 -33.84 81.82 7.75
N PHE A 388 -33.16 82.92 7.35
CA PHE A 388 -31.84 83.46 7.69
C PHE A 388 -30.85 82.61 8.51
N PHE A 389 -29.56 82.45 8.14
CA PHE A 389 -28.55 83.46 7.78
C PHE A 389 -27.50 82.95 6.79
#